data_AF-A0A820I6S5-F1
#
_entry.id   AF-A0A820I6S5-F1
#
_cell.length_a   1.000
_cell.length_b   1.000
_cell.length_c   1.000
_cell.angle_alpha   90.00
_cell.angle_beta   90.00
_cell.angle_gamma   90.00
#
_symmetry.space_group_name_H-M   'P 1'
#
loop_
_entity.id
_entity.type
_entity.pdbx_description
1 polymer ?
#
loop_
_entity_poly.entity_id
_entity_poly.type
_entity_poly.pdbx_seq_one_letter_code
_entity_poly.pdbx_strand_id
1 'polypeptide(L)'
;MEHQQKTPWYYQQITEICIPNMIHLLEIGRQLGIEIMYTTIESLTRNGRDRSLDHKLSNIFIPKGSFEANVISSVAPGEDDIWLKKTSSGVFNSTNIDYVLRNLDVEFLVIMGFLTDQCVDMAVRDAADKGYQVICISDACTTHTQERHENALRAFGGYCRIMTTAEFVQEVQNKKQYNNGQQKNSSLSIVSSLQPTKLTMIVTTDLTGITRGRAVPTECIDDYWSTGCGWVPANSALTPQDIVADSNPWGSHGDVRLLPDRLSRVQIKNGPDPKAPIFDFIHSDIIETDGKGWDSCPRRLLRQEIERYHDLLGIKIKAAFEHEFILIGRQSMSDLPAFSLRAHRHVADFAEWLVAALQSADVEPEMFLPEYGRSQYEITCRPTDGVAAADRAVNVREITRDIARQMNLHASFSPQPHVGATSSGVHLHLSIQDLDGKSIMYEKGRRYDLSELGEHWAAGVLHHLPALCALTAPTPVSYMRLKPHHWSSAYACLGYRNREAAIRICPTVSLGYRSIADQYNLEYRPLDATASPHLSLAAILIAGRLGIQQKLSLKAVTDIDPHELSDDERKNRSITSLPSNLFDALNMLTNDNDFIQELPKSLIDTYLVMKKHELKITSELSEKALCEQYARIY
;
A
#
# COMPACT_ATOMS: atom_id res chain seq x y z
N MET A 1 28.57 34.06 -48.50
CA MET A 1 29.76 33.37 -49.07
C MET A 1 31.02 33.56 -48.21
N GLU A 2 31.39 34.77 -47.75
CA GLU A 2 32.57 34.96 -46.86
C GLU A 2 32.46 34.28 -45.48
N HIS A 3 31.26 34.15 -44.90
CA HIS A 3 31.07 33.48 -43.59
C HIS A 3 31.13 31.94 -43.69
N GLN A 4 30.74 31.36 -44.83
CA GLN A 4 30.78 29.92 -45.10
C GLN A 4 32.20 29.35 -45.07
N GLN A 5 33.23 30.16 -45.38
CA GLN A 5 34.63 29.72 -45.35
C GLN A 5 35.23 29.59 -43.94
N LYS A 6 34.59 30.14 -42.89
CA LYS A 6 35.15 30.15 -41.52
C LYS A 6 34.63 29.04 -40.59
N THR A 7 33.48 28.43 -40.87
CA THR A 7 32.88 27.35 -40.06
C THR A 7 32.29 26.24 -40.93
N PRO A 8 33.13 25.51 -41.70
CA PRO A 8 32.66 24.52 -42.67
C PRO A 8 31.82 23.40 -42.05
N TRP A 9 32.18 22.94 -40.84
CA TRP A 9 31.43 21.90 -40.12
C TRP A 9 29.98 22.32 -39.83
N TYR A 10 29.78 23.51 -39.25
CA TYR A 10 28.44 23.99 -38.88
C TYR A 10 27.48 24.03 -40.06
N TYR A 11 27.90 24.63 -41.17
CA TYR A 11 27.07 24.73 -42.36
C TYR A 11 26.83 23.36 -42.99
N GLN A 12 27.85 22.50 -43.04
CA GLN A 12 27.71 21.13 -43.54
C GLN A 12 26.71 20.33 -42.70
N GLN A 13 26.80 20.38 -41.37
CA GLN A 13 25.87 19.69 -40.47
C GLN A 13 24.43 20.20 -40.64
N ILE A 14 24.24 21.51 -40.77
CA ILE A 14 22.92 22.08 -41.03
C ILE A 14 22.32 21.50 -42.32
N THR A 15 23.09 21.53 -43.42
CA THR A 15 22.57 21.18 -44.74
C THR A 15 22.43 19.69 -44.97
N GLU A 16 23.38 18.89 -44.48
CA GLU A 16 23.46 17.45 -44.77
C GLU A 16 22.73 16.58 -43.73
N ILE A 17 22.55 17.07 -42.50
CA ILE A 17 22.02 16.26 -41.39
C ILE A 17 20.81 16.93 -40.73
N CYS A 18 20.97 18.12 -40.14
CA CYS A 18 19.93 18.69 -39.29
C CYS A 18 18.65 19.06 -40.06
N ILE A 19 18.74 19.76 -41.20
CA ILE A 19 17.55 20.14 -41.97
C ILE A 19 16.79 18.91 -42.50
N PRO A 20 17.44 17.91 -43.13
CA PRO A 20 16.74 16.67 -43.53
C PRO A 20 16.01 15.99 -42.38
N ASN A 21 16.64 15.91 -41.20
CA ASN A 21 16.04 15.32 -40.01
C ASN A 21 14.88 16.16 -39.47
N MET A 22 15.01 17.50 -39.43
CA MET A 22 13.91 18.40 -39.05
C MET A 22 12.70 18.24 -39.98
N ILE A 23 12.91 18.13 -41.30
CA ILE A 23 11.83 17.89 -42.27
C ILE A 23 11.11 16.58 -41.92
N HIS A 24 11.88 15.50 -41.69
CA HIS A 24 11.32 14.20 -41.36
C HIS A 24 10.50 14.22 -40.06
N LEU A 25 11.01 14.90 -39.02
CA LEU A 25 10.32 15.05 -37.74
C LEU A 25 9.04 15.89 -37.87
N LEU A 26 9.06 16.97 -38.65
CA LEU A 26 7.88 17.78 -38.91
C LEU A 26 6.81 16.99 -39.69
N GLU A 27 7.20 16.22 -40.70
CA GLU A 27 6.28 15.36 -41.45
C GLU A 27 5.62 14.32 -40.54
N ILE A 28 6.41 13.64 -39.71
CA ILE A 28 5.90 12.65 -38.75
C ILE A 28 5.03 13.31 -37.69
N GLY A 29 5.44 14.48 -37.17
CA GLY A 29 4.66 15.25 -36.22
C GLY A 29 3.27 15.57 -36.78
N ARG A 30 3.20 16.11 -38.00
CA ARG A 30 1.93 16.39 -38.69
C ARG A 30 1.10 15.13 -38.91
N GLN A 31 1.70 14.03 -39.33
CA GLN A 31 0.98 12.76 -39.53
C GLN A 31 0.39 12.18 -38.24
N LEU A 32 0.95 12.54 -37.10
CA LEU A 32 0.54 12.05 -35.79
C LEU A 32 -0.29 13.06 -35.00
N GLY A 33 -0.52 14.26 -35.54
CA GLY A 33 -1.21 15.33 -34.84
C GLY A 33 -0.43 15.87 -33.64
N ILE A 34 0.91 15.80 -33.68
CA ILE A 34 1.76 16.48 -32.70
C ILE A 34 1.72 17.98 -33.01
N GLU A 35 1.47 18.79 -31.99
CA GLU A 35 1.47 20.25 -32.08
C GLU A 35 2.85 20.78 -32.49
N ILE A 36 2.91 21.65 -33.51
CA ILE A 36 4.16 22.17 -34.07
C ILE A 36 4.28 23.66 -33.76
N MET A 37 5.37 24.00 -33.06
CA MET A 37 5.68 25.38 -32.70
C MET A 37 7.06 25.79 -33.20
N TYR A 38 7.14 27.00 -33.76
CA TYR A 38 8.37 27.60 -34.24
C TYR A 38 8.81 28.75 -33.35
N THR A 39 10.13 28.93 -33.26
CA THR A 39 10.71 30.12 -32.66
C THR A 39 11.77 30.72 -33.59
N THR A 40 11.82 32.05 -33.66
CA THR A 40 12.89 32.77 -34.38
C THR A 40 13.34 33.97 -33.58
N ILE A 41 14.60 34.35 -33.74
CA ILE A 41 15.12 35.56 -33.11
C ILE A 41 14.67 36.76 -33.92
N GLU A 42 13.96 37.70 -33.29
CA GLU A 42 13.57 38.95 -33.91
C GLU A 42 13.42 40.02 -32.82
N SER A 43 14.00 41.19 -33.07
CA SER A 43 13.80 42.34 -32.20
C SER A 43 12.39 42.91 -32.35
N LEU A 44 11.76 43.31 -31.26
CA LEU A 44 10.49 44.05 -31.26
C LEU A 44 10.63 45.44 -31.88
N THR A 45 11.85 45.97 -31.96
CA THR A 45 12.17 47.28 -32.55
C THR A 45 13.19 47.16 -33.67
N ARG A 46 13.10 48.03 -34.68
CA ARG A 46 14.05 48.05 -35.81
C ARG A 46 15.49 48.34 -35.39
N ASN A 47 15.70 49.02 -34.25
CA ASN A 47 17.03 49.33 -33.72
C ASN A 47 17.49 48.35 -32.63
N GLY A 48 16.70 47.33 -32.31
CA GLY A 48 17.08 46.26 -31.38
C GLY A 48 17.33 46.70 -29.94
N ARG A 49 16.69 47.80 -29.49
CA ARG A 49 16.86 48.29 -28.10
C ARG A 49 16.31 47.33 -27.05
N ASP A 50 15.28 46.58 -27.44
CA ASP A 50 14.54 45.59 -26.66
C ASP A 50 15.28 44.26 -26.48
N ARG A 51 16.37 44.04 -27.22
CA ARG A 51 17.19 42.82 -27.07
C ARG A 51 17.68 42.65 -25.64
N SER A 52 17.68 41.41 -25.19
CA SER A 52 18.25 41.01 -23.92
C SER A 52 19.75 41.32 -23.83
N LEU A 53 20.28 41.27 -22.61
CA LEU A 53 21.71 41.53 -22.39
C LEU A 53 22.59 40.50 -23.09
N ASP A 54 22.22 39.21 -23.11
CA ASP A 54 22.99 38.16 -23.80
C ASP A 54 23.08 38.41 -25.30
N HIS A 55 22.00 38.82 -25.96
CA HIS A 55 22.01 39.17 -27.38
C HIS A 55 22.85 40.42 -27.67
N LYS A 56 22.85 41.41 -26.76
CA LYS A 56 23.71 42.59 -26.87
C LYS A 56 25.19 42.22 -26.75
N LEU A 57 25.55 41.37 -25.78
CA LEU A 57 26.92 40.91 -25.54
C LEU A 57 27.42 39.97 -26.64
N SER A 58 26.55 39.11 -27.18
CA SER A 58 26.88 38.12 -28.21
C SER A 58 26.72 38.68 -29.63
N ASN A 59 26.43 39.97 -29.77
CA ASN A 59 26.19 40.67 -31.04
C ASN A 59 25.12 40.00 -31.94
N ILE A 60 24.10 39.39 -31.33
CA ILE A 60 22.96 38.81 -32.04
C ILE A 60 21.95 39.93 -32.28
N PHE A 61 21.86 40.42 -33.52
CA PHE A 61 20.92 41.47 -33.90
C PHE A 61 20.12 41.11 -35.15
N ILE A 62 18.83 40.82 -34.96
CA ILE A 62 17.88 40.60 -36.04
C ILE A 62 16.80 41.69 -35.97
N PRO A 63 16.79 42.68 -36.89
CA PRO A 63 15.82 43.77 -36.88
C PRO A 63 14.38 43.31 -37.13
N LYS A 64 13.41 44.05 -36.59
CA LYS A 64 11.98 43.81 -36.87
C LYS A 64 11.67 43.84 -38.36
N GLY A 65 11.03 42.78 -38.86
CA GLY A 65 10.61 42.60 -40.25
C GLY A 65 11.75 42.29 -41.22
N SER A 66 12.94 41.93 -40.71
CA SER A 66 14.09 41.56 -41.54
C SER A 66 13.91 40.16 -42.12
N PHE A 67 14.61 39.88 -43.22
CA PHE A 67 14.56 38.57 -43.88
C PHE A 67 15.08 37.46 -42.96
N GLU A 68 16.10 37.77 -42.17
CA GLU A 68 16.77 36.89 -41.21
C GLU A 68 15.88 36.48 -40.03
N ALA A 69 14.76 37.18 -39.81
CA ALA A 69 13.76 36.81 -38.82
C ALA A 69 12.86 35.65 -39.28
N ASN A 70 12.92 35.23 -40.55
CA ASN A 70 12.06 34.18 -41.08
C ASN A 70 12.61 32.78 -40.78
N VAL A 71 11.71 31.81 -40.68
CA VAL A 71 12.09 30.38 -40.67
C VAL A 71 12.67 30.02 -42.03
N ILE A 72 13.66 29.13 -42.05
CA ILE A 72 14.27 28.63 -43.29
C ILE A 72 13.18 27.96 -44.15
N SER A 73 13.14 28.29 -45.44
CA SER A 73 12.06 27.89 -46.34
C SER A 73 11.82 26.37 -46.44
N SER A 74 12.87 25.56 -46.24
CA SER A 74 12.78 24.10 -46.27
C SER A 74 12.01 23.49 -45.09
N VAL A 75 11.86 24.25 -43.99
CA VAL A 75 11.14 23.85 -42.78
C VAL A 75 10.10 24.93 -42.41
N ALA A 76 9.47 25.53 -43.42
CA ALA A 76 8.53 26.62 -43.20
C ALA A 76 7.32 26.18 -42.35
N PRO A 77 6.80 27.07 -41.49
CA PRO A 77 5.56 26.85 -40.77
C PRO A 77 4.39 26.60 -41.75
N GLY A 78 3.51 25.68 -41.38
CA GLY A 78 2.19 25.51 -42.00
C GLY A 78 1.25 26.65 -41.63
N GLU A 79 0.04 26.63 -42.19
CA GLU A 79 -0.93 27.72 -42.00
C GLU A 79 -1.40 27.88 -40.54
N ASP A 80 -1.41 26.79 -39.76
CA ASP A 80 -1.91 26.74 -38.37
C ASP A 80 -0.79 26.57 -37.34
N ASP A 81 0.48 26.53 -37.78
CA ASP A 81 1.62 26.31 -36.87
C ASP A 81 1.89 27.58 -36.04
N ILE A 82 2.05 27.43 -34.72
CA ILE A 82 2.31 28.56 -33.82
C ILE A 82 3.75 29.07 -34.02
N TRP A 83 3.92 30.36 -34.30
CA TRP A 83 5.25 30.95 -34.51
C TRP A 83 5.54 32.13 -33.58
N LEU A 84 6.48 31.93 -32.66
CA LEU A 84 6.86 32.91 -31.65
C LEU A 84 8.19 33.60 -31.96
N LYS A 85 8.24 34.91 -31.74
CA LYS A 85 9.43 35.74 -31.91
C LYS A 85 10.09 35.97 -30.55
N LYS A 86 11.38 35.64 -30.44
CA LYS A 86 12.13 35.74 -29.18
C LYS A 86 13.22 36.80 -29.25
N THR A 87 13.36 37.58 -28.18
CA THR A 87 14.34 38.67 -28.05
C THR A 87 15.56 38.30 -27.20
N SER A 88 15.64 37.05 -26.73
CA SER A 88 16.76 36.46 -26.00
C SER A 88 17.07 35.03 -26.46
N SER A 89 18.14 34.43 -25.93
CA SER A 89 18.48 33.03 -26.18
C SER A 89 17.41 32.06 -25.65
N GLY A 90 16.89 32.29 -24.43
CA GLY A 90 15.85 31.47 -23.80
C GLY A 90 14.44 31.82 -24.25
N VAL A 91 13.73 30.85 -24.84
CA VAL A 91 12.35 31.03 -25.34
C VAL A 91 11.36 31.29 -24.21
N PHE A 92 11.48 30.59 -23.08
CA PHE A 92 10.58 30.75 -21.93
C PHE A 92 10.72 32.11 -21.23
N ASN A 93 11.86 32.77 -21.40
CA ASN A 93 12.15 34.06 -20.77
C ASN A 93 11.70 35.26 -21.61
N SER A 94 11.58 35.11 -22.93
CA SER A 94 11.30 36.22 -23.85
C SER A 94 10.01 36.07 -24.65
N THR A 95 9.23 35.02 -24.37
CA THR A 95 7.94 34.75 -25.02
C THR A 95 6.90 34.28 -24.00
N ASN A 96 5.64 34.18 -24.42
CA ASN A 96 4.55 33.59 -23.65
C ASN A 96 4.40 32.07 -23.86
N ILE A 97 5.44 31.36 -24.31
CA ILE A 97 5.34 29.95 -24.71
C ILE A 97 4.83 29.04 -23.58
N ASP A 98 5.21 29.27 -22.31
CA ASP A 98 4.74 28.50 -21.14
C ASP A 98 3.20 28.58 -21.02
N TYR A 99 2.66 29.79 -21.13
CA TYR A 99 1.22 30.03 -21.11
C TYR A 99 0.50 29.32 -22.26
N VAL A 100 1.07 29.37 -23.47
CA VAL A 100 0.49 28.72 -24.65
C VAL A 100 0.52 27.19 -24.49
N LEU A 101 1.67 26.63 -24.13
CA LEU A 101 1.84 25.18 -23.91
C LEU A 101 0.89 24.62 -22.85
N ARG A 102 0.68 25.36 -21.75
CA ARG A 102 -0.29 24.96 -20.71
C ARG A 102 -1.74 24.97 -21.20
N ASN A 103 -2.12 25.96 -22.00
CA ASN A 103 -3.48 26.02 -22.57
C ASN A 103 -3.72 24.93 -23.63
N LEU A 104 -2.65 24.43 -24.24
CA LEU A 104 -2.68 23.30 -25.17
C LEU A 104 -2.54 21.94 -24.47
N ASP A 105 -2.45 21.93 -23.13
CA ASP A 105 -2.30 20.72 -22.30
C ASP A 105 -1.08 19.86 -22.71
N VAL A 106 0.02 20.52 -23.07
CA VAL A 106 1.26 19.86 -23.52
C VAL A 106 2.13 19.52 -22.31
N GLU A 107 2.38 18.23 -22.07
CA GLU A 107 3.30 17.76 -21.02
C GLU A 107 4.67 17.33 -21.56
N PHE A 108 4.73 16.96 -22.84
CA PHE A 108 5.94 16.45 -23.51
C PHE A 108 6.44 17.41 -24.57
N LEU A 109 7.73 17.76 -24.53
CA LEU A 109 8.36 18.65 -25.50
C LEU A 109 9.46 17.92 -26.25
N VAL A 110 9.34 17.88 -27.58
CA VAL A 110 10.40 17.43 -28.49
C VAL A 110 11.11 18.66 -29.03
N ILE A 111 12.37 18.86 -28.63
CA ILE A 111 13.15 20.05 -28.95
C ILE A 111 14.18 19.72 -30.03
N MET A 112 14.14 20.50 -31.11
CA MET A 112 15.12 20.53 -32.19
C MET A 112 15.42 21.99 -32.60
N GLY A 113 16.61 22.26 -33.11
CA GLY A 113 16.97 23.62 -33.51
C GLY A 113 18.48 23.88 -33.59
N PHE A 114 18.83 25.13 -33.91
CA PHE A 114 20.22 25.53 -34.08
C PHE A 114 20.79 26.18 -32.81
N LEU A 115 22.12 26.09 -32.67
CA LEU A 115 22.91 26.48 -31.49
C LEU A 115 22.58 25.61 -30.28
N THR A 116 22.99 24.33 -30.37
CA THR A 116 22.83 23.33 -29.30
C THR A 116 23.28 23.82 -27.93
N ASP A 117 24.38 24.56 -27.88
CA ASP A 117 25.01 25.09 -26.68
C ASP A 117 24.50 26.48 -26.25
N GLN A 118 23.42 26.96 -26.86
CA GLN A 118 22.78 28.23 -26.51
C GLN A 118 21.26 28.08 -26.44
N CYS A 119 20.55 28.37 -27.53
CA CYS A 119 19.09 28.46 -27.54
C CYS A 119 18.43 27.11 -27.21
N VAL A 120 19.01 26.00 -27.70
CA VAL A 120 18.50 24.65 -27.42
C VAL A 120 18.74 24.27 -25.96
N ASP A 121 19.96 24.45 -25.46
CA ASP A 121 20.33 24.19 -24.05
C ASP A 121 19.39 24.93 -23.08
N MET A 122 19.23 26.24 -23.27
CA MET A 122 18.33 27.04 -22.42
C MET A 122 16.88 26.57 -22.52
N ALA A 123 16.38 26.25 -23.72
CA ALA A 123 15.02 25.76 -23.88
C ALA A 123 14.80 24.42 -23.16
N VAL A 124 15.78 23.51 -23.23
CA VAL A 124 15.74 22.22 -22.54
C VAL A 124 15.71 22.40 -21.02
N ARG A 125 16.62 23.19 -20.47
CA ARG A 125 16.70 23.40 -19.01
C ARG A 125 15.49 24.14 -18.46
N ASP A 126 15.09 25.24 -19.12
CA ASP A 126 13.92 26.01 -18.69
C ASP A 126 12.64 25.17 -18.76
N ALA A 127 12.49 24.31 -19.78
CA ALA A 127 11.36 23.40 -19.89
C ALA A 127 11.37 22.34 -18.77
N ALA A 128 12.52 21.72 -18.52
CA ALA A 128 12.65 20.72 -17.46
C ALA A 128 12.34 21.32 -16.07
N ASP A 129 12.89 22.50 -15.76
CA ASP A 129 12.62 23.22 -14.50
C ASP A 129 11.15 23.63 -14.35
N LYS A 130 10.44 23.80 -15.47
CA LYS A 130 9.00 24.09 -15.50
C LYS A 130 8.11 22.86 -15.45
N GLY A 131 8.68 21.65 -15.37
CA GLY A 131 7.96 20.40 -15.21
C GLY A 131 7.58 19.68 -16.52
N TYR A 132 8.07 20.12 -17.67
CA TYR A 132 7.85 19.42 -18.94
C TYR A 132 8.77 18.20 -19.08
N GLN A 133 8.27 17.12 -19.68
CA GLN A 133 9.10 15.98 -20.08
C GLN A 133 9.77 16.29 -21.41
N VAL A 134 11.10 16.47 -21.39
CA VAL A 134 11.84 16.96 -22.56
C VAL A 134 12.57 15.82 -23.28
N ILE A 135 12.44 15.80 -24.61
CA ILE A 135 13.27 15.01 -25.52
C ILE A 135 14.04 15.99 -26.40
N CYS A 136 15.36 15.90 -26.42
CA CYS A 136 16.20 16.65 -27.36
C CYS A 136 16.63 15.73 -28.51
N ILE A 137 16.33 16.12 -29.75
CA ILE A 137 16.72 15.36 -30.94
C ILE A 137 18.11 15.80 -31.40
N SER A 138 19.11 15.04 -31.00
CA SER A 138 20.54 15.34 -31.14
C SER A 138 20.96 15.61 -32.59
N ASP A 139 20.56 14.76 -33.53
CA ASP A 139 20.88 14.87 -34.96
C ASP A 139 19.99 15.86 -35.73
N ALA A 140 19.00 16.45 -35.06
CA ALA A 140 18.25 17.62 -35.52
C ALA A 140 18.72 18.91 -34.80
N CYS A 141 19.86 18.86 -34.10
CA CYS A 141 20.48 20.00 -33.47
C CYS A 141 21.94 20.16 -33.90
N THR A 142 22.47 21.38 -33.93
CA THR A 142 23.91 21.61 -34.13
C THR A 142 24.37 22.97 -33.63
N THR A 143 25.69 23.20 -33.50
CA THR A 143 26.31 24.49 -33.17
C THR A 143 27.62 24.68 -33.97
N HIS A 144 28.47 25.65 -33.64
CA HIS A 144 29.59 26.03 -34.50
C HIS A 144 30.65 24.93 -34.73
N THR A 145 30.81 24.00 -33.78
CA THR A 145 31.78 22.89 -33.86
C THR A 145 31.20 21.62 -33.25
N GLN A 146 31.71 20.45 -33.69
CA GLN A 146 31.34 19.14 -33.14
C GLN A 146 31.58 19.07 -31.64
N GLU A 147 32.74 19.53 -31.19
CA GLU A 147 33.10 19.53 -29.78
C GLU A 147 32.10 20.33 -28.94
N ARG A 148 31.69 21.52 -29.40
CA ARG A 148 30.68 22.34 -28.68
C ARG A 148 29.31 21.65 -28.65
N HIS A 149 28.93 20.99 -29.74
CA HIS A 149 27.68 20.25 -29.81
C HIS A 149 27.65 19.08 -28.81
N GLU A 150 28.69 18.25 -28.81
CA GLU A 150 28.82 17.10 -27.90
C GLU A 150 28.97 17.54 -26.44
N ASN A 151 29.66 18.65 -26.18
CA ASN A 151 29.78 19.22 -24.84
C ASN A 151 28.43 19.69 -24.30
N ALA A 152 27.62 20.35 -25.12
CA ALA A 152 26.29 20.81 -24.72
C ALA A 152 25.35 19.65 -24.43
N LEU A 153 25.27 18.66 -25.33
CA LEU A 153 24.47 17.45 -25.12
C LEU A 153 24.82 16.76 -23.80
N ARG A 154 26.12 16.63 -23.49
CA ARG A 154 26.56 16.09 -22.18
C ARG A 154 26.18 16.99 -21.01
N ALA A 155 26.27 18.30 -21.17
CA ALA A 155 26.00 19.25 -20.10
C ALA A 155 24.52 19.29 -19.70
N PHE A 156 23.58 19.19 -20.64
CA PHE A 156 22.15 19.23 -20.35
C PHE A 156 21.46 17.85 -20.38
N GLY A 157 22.17 16.76 -20.70
CA GLY A 157 21.59 15.42 -20.80
C GLY A 157 20.95 14.87 -19.52
N GLY A 158 21.26 15.44 -18.34
CA GLY A 158 20.55 15.14 -17.09
C GLY A 158 19.14 15.75 -16.99
N TYR A 159 18.78 16.68 -17.88
CA TYR A 159 17.52 17.43 -17.87
C TYR A 159 16.53 16.96 -18.95
N CYS A 160 16.97 16.12 -19.90
CA CYS A 160 16.12 15.60 -20.97
C CYS A 160 16.57 14.22 -21.45
N ARG A 161 15.69 13.50 -22.13
CA ARG A 161 16.10 12.34 -22.93
C ARG A 161 16.76 12.84 -24.21
N ILE A 162 17.97 12.38 -24.50
CA ILE A 162 18.64 12.66 -25.78
C ILE A 162 18.40 11.47 -26.70
N MET A 163 17.90 11.75 -27.90
CA MET A 163 17.61 10.74 -28.92
C MET A 163 18.09 11.22 -30.29
N THR A 164 18.34 10.29 -31.19
CA THR A 164 18.43 10.55 -32.63
C THR A 164 17.04 10.56 -33.25
N THR A 165 16.93 11.10 -34.46
CA THR A 165 15.70 11.11 -35.25
C THR A 165 15.21 9.68 -35.48
N ALA A 166 16.11 8.75 -35.83
CA ALA A 166 15.76 7.35 -36.06
C ALA A 166 15.17 6.67 -34.80
N GLU A 167 15.80 6.87 -33.64
CA GLU A 167 15.32 6.32 -32.36
C GLU A 167 13.94 6.86 -32.00
N PHE A 168 13.73 8.18 -32.17
CA PHE A 168 12.45 8.81 -31.89
C PHE A 168 11.34 8.26 -32.79
N VAL A 169 11.60 8.17 -34.10
CA VAL A 169 10.66 7.63 -35.08
C VAL A 169 10.30 6.19 -34.77
N GLN A 170 11.27 5.36 -34.41
CA GLN A 170 11.05 3.97 -34.03
C GLN A 170 10.17 3.85 -32.77
N GLU A 171 10.45 4.66 -31.73
CA GLU A 171 9.66 4.65 -30.50
C GLU A 171 8.19 5.00 -30.77
N VAL A 172 7.95 6.00 -31.60
CA VAL A 172 6.60 6.47 -31.91
C VAL A 172 5.84 5.49 -32.83
N GLN A 173 6.53 4.86 -33.79
CA GLN A 173 5.93 3.84 -34.65
C GLN A 173 5.57 2.55 -33.89
N ASN A 174 6.41 2.13 -32.93
CA ASN A 174 6.15 0.96 -32.09
C ASN A 174 4.90 1.16 -31.22
N LYS A 175 4.68 2.36 -30.68
CA LYS A 175 3.44 2.72 -29.95
C LYS A 175 2.20 2.67 -30.86
N LYS A 176 2.33 3.06 -32.13
CA LYS A 176 1.22 3.00 -33.11
C LYS A 176 0.84 1.57 -33.49
N GLN A 177 1.81 0.64 -33.61
CA GLN A 177 1.53 -0.78 -33.82
C GLN A 177 0.87 -1.44 -32.60
N TYR A 178 1.26 -1.04 -31.39
CA TYR A 178 0.62 -1.49 -30.15
C TYR A 178 -0.85 -1.04 -30.07
N ASN A 179 -1.16 0.18 -30.53
CA ASN A 179 -2.51 0.74 -30.53
C ASN A 179 -3.42 0.20 -31.66
N ASN A 180 -2.87 -0.17 -32.83
CA ASN A 180 -3.65 -0.72 -33.95
C ASN A 180 -4.25 -2.12 -33.69
N GLY A 181 -3.88 -2.79 -32.59
CA GLY A 181 -4.51 -4.04 -32.13
C GLY A 181 -5.85 -3.84 -31.42
N GLN A 182 -6.25 -2.61 -31.10
CA GLN A 182 -7.51 -2.30 -30.41
C GLN A 182 -8.33 -1.24 -31.18
N GLN A 183 -9.41 -1.73 -31.79
CA GLN A 183 -10.63 -1.03 -32.25
C GLN A 183 -10.70 -0.37 -33.65
N LYS A 184 -11.65 -0.92 -34.42
CA LYS A 184 -12.53 -0.22 -35.39
C LYS A 184 -13.65 0.54 -34.64
N ASN A 185 -14.13 1.62 -35.26
CA ASN A 185 -15.15 2.62 -34.87
C ASN A 185 -14.52 3.83 -34.14
N SER A 186 -14.73 5.09 -34.49
CA SER A 186 -15.70 5.75 -35.38
C SER A 186 -15.23 7.17 -35.76
N SER A 187 -15.85 7.73 -36.78
CA SER A 187 -15.90 9.16 -37.14
C SER A 187 -16.37 10.09 -36.00
N LEU A 188 -15.75 11.27 -35.90
CA LEU A 188 -16.23 12.55 -35.36
C LEU A 188 -17.10 12.52 -34.07
N SER A 189 -16.43 12.64 -32.93
CA SER A 189 -16.91 13.37 -31.74
C SER A 189 -15.71 13.74 -30.85
N ILE A 190 -15.26 15.00 -30.84
CA ILE A 190 -14.29 15.47 -29.84
C ILE A 190 -15.07 15.75 -28.55
N VAL A 191 -15.16 14.72 -27.73
CA VAL A 191 -15.32 14.83 -26.28
C VAL A 191 -14.04 14.21 -25.75
N SER A 192 -13.15 15.01 -25.15
CA SER A 192 -12.01 14.44 -24.41
C SER A 192 -12.59 13.51 -23.35
N SER A 193 -12.44 12.20 -23.52
CA SER A 193 -13.01 11.24 -22.57
C SER A 193 -12.33 11.43 -21.23
N LEU A 194 -13.07 11.95 -20.25
CA LEU A 194 -12.63 12.12 -18.87
C LEU A 194 -11.99 10.80 -18.38
N GLN A 195 -10.73 10.85 -17.98
CA GLN A 195 -10.07 9.70 -17.36
C GLN A 195 -10.31 9.72 -15.85
N PRO A 196 -10.45 8.56 -15.20
CA PRO A 196 -10.54 8.51 -13.74
C PRO A 196 -9.27 9.07 -13.09
N THR A 197 -9.42 10.01 -12.17
CA THR A 197 -8.33 10.47 -11.29
C THR A 197 -7.92 9.34 -10.35
N LYS A 198 -6.62 9.12 -10.20
CA LYS A 198 -6.08 8.14 -9.26
C LYS A 198 -6.24 8.64 -7.83
N LEU A 199 -6.82 7.83 -6.96
CA LEU A 199 -7.02 8.18 -5.56
C LEU A 199 -6.11 7.34 -4.66
N THR A 200 -5.51 7.98 -3.66
CA THR A 200 -4.80 7.32 -2.57
C THR A 200 -5.65 7.46 -1.30
N MET A 201 -5.94 6.35 -0.63
CA MET A 201 -6.69 6.33 0.63
C MET A 201 -5.75 6.46 1.83
N ILE A 202 -5.95 7.44 2.70
CA ILE A 202 -5.32 7.49 4.03
C ILE A 202 -6.25 6.74 4.99
N VAL A 203 -5.78 5.64 5.58
CA VAL A 203 -6.64 4.68 6.30
C VAL A 203 -6.22 4.45 7.74
N THR A 204 -7.19 4.09 8.56
CA THR A 204 -7.04 3.51 9.89
C THR A 204 -7.85 2.21 9.95
N THR A 205 -7.34 1.20 10.65
CA THR A 205 -8.13 0.02 11.02
C THR A 205 -8.66 0.23 12.43
N ASP A 206 -9.96 0.37 12.57
CA ASP A 206 -10.55 0.75 13.85
C ASP A 206 -10.79 -0.43 14.80
N LEU A 207 -11.53 -0.17 15.89
CA LEU A 207 -11.83 -1.13 16.95
C LEU A 207 -12.68 -2.33 16.49
N THR A 208 -13.36 -2.23 15.35
CA THR A 208 -14.10 -3.33 14.73
C THR A 208 -13.29 -4.11 13.71
N GLY A 209 -12.01 -3.75 13.50
CA GLY A 209 -11.16 -4.40 12.51
C GLY A 209 -11.51 -4.06 11.06
N ILE A 210 -12.33 -3.03 10.85
CA ILE A 210 -12.66 -2.51 9.53
C ILE A 210 -11.68 -1.39 9.17
N THR A 211 -11.16 -1.44 7.95
CA THR A 211 -10.25 -0.43 7.40
C THR A 211 -11.07 0.72 6.82
N ARG A 212 -10.99 1.90 7.43
CA ARG A 212 -11.76 3.10 7.06
C ARG A 212 -10.80 4.26 6.80
N GLY A 213 -11.20 5.24 6.00
CA GLY A 213 -10.30 6.33 5.64
C GLY A 213 -10.90 7.39 4.74
N ARG A 214 -10.04 8.23 4.17
CA ARG A 214 -10.41 9.23 3.16
C ARG A 214 -9.48 9.16 1.97
N ALA A 215 -10.06 9.28 0.77
CA ALA A 215 -9.32 9.37 -0.47
C ALA A 215 -8.88 10.81 -0.73
N VAL A 216 -7.68 10.97 -1.26
CA VAL A 216 -7.17 12.20 -1.87
C VAL A 216 -6.67 11.91 -3.28
N PRO A 217 -6.68 12.89 -4.21
CA PRO A 217 -5.96 12.73 -5.47
C PRO A 217 -4.51 12.34 -5.19
N THR A 218 -4.02 11.32 -5.90
CA THR A 218 -2.70 10.73 -5.63
C THR A 218 -1.59 11.76 -5.82
N GLU A 219 -1.75 12.66 -6.79
CA GLU A 219 -0.83 13.78 -7.02
C GLU A 219 -0.79 14.80 -5.87
N CYS A 220 -1.82 14.85 -5.02
CA CYS A 220 -1.89 15.78 -3.89
C CYS A 220 -1.39 15.17 -2.58
N ILE A 221 -0.90 13.92 -2.56
CA ILE A 221 -0.54 13.23 -1.32
C ILE A 221 0.53 13.98 -0.49
N ASP A 222 1.38 14.76 -1.16
CA ASP A 222 2.45 15.52 -0.51
C ASP A 222 1.93 16.57 0.48
N ASP A 223 0.73 17.12 0.26
CA ASP A 223 0.08 18.09 1.14
C ASP A 223 -0.38 17.46 2.47
N TYR A 224 -0.53 16.13 2.50
CA TYR A 224 -1.10 15.39 3.62
C TYR A 224 -0.06 14.71 4.51
N TRP A 225 1.23 14.71 4.14
CA TRP A 225 2.27 14.05 4.96
C TRP A 225 2.42 14.66 6.35
N SER A 226 2.34 15.99 6.46
CA SER A 226 2.53 16.70 7.74
C SER A 226 1.22 16.97 8.47
N THR A 227 0.12 17.10 7.75
CA THR A 227 -1.16 17.52 8.32
C THR A 227 -2.18 16.39 8.44
N GLY A 228 -1.95 15.26 7.75
CA GLY A 228 -2.93 14.18 7.64
C GLY A 228 -4.23 14.63 6.99
N CYS A 229 -5.29 13.82 7.07
CA CYS A 229 -6.65 14.23 6.69
C CYS A 229 -7.59 14.25 7.90
N GLY A 230 -8.66 15.05 7.85
CA GLY A 230 -9.63 15.14 8.94
C GLY A 230 -10.34 13.82 9.21
N TRP A 231 -10.67 13.56 10.48
CA TRP A 231 -11.34 12.35 10.95
C TRP A 231 -12.23 12.65 12.15
N VAL A 232 -13.26 11.83 12.34
CA VAL A 232 -14.29 12.06 13.37
C VAL A 232 -14.09 11.05 14.51
N PRO A 233 -13.90 11.51 15.77
CA PRO A 233 -13.69 10.60 16.91
C PRO A 233 -14.79 9.54 17.06
N ALA A 234 -16.06 9.93 16.86
CA ALA A 234 -17.22 9.05 16.94
C ALA A 234 -17.19 7.85 15.98
N ASN A 235 -16.40 7.90 14.90
CA ASN A 235 -16.22 6.76 14.01
C ASN A 235 -15.65 5.53 14.73
N SER A 236 -14.89 5.72 15.81
CA SER A 236 -14.34 4.61 16.61
C SER A 236 -15.40 3.89 17.45
N ALA A 237 -16.61 4.46 17.55
CA ALA A 237 -17.76 3.86 18.22
C ALA A 237 -18.77 3.21 17.25
N LEU A 238 -18.42 3.10 15.95
CA LEU A 238 -19.22 2.36 14.99
C LEU A 238 -19.20 0.86 15.33
N THR A 239 -20.36 0.23 15.35
CA THR A 239 -20.47 -1.24 15.37
C THR A 239 -20.15 -1.82 13.99
N PRO A 240 -19.97 -3.15 13.86
CA PRO A 240 -19.84 -3.80 12.55
C PRO A 240 -21.05 -3.57 11.62
N GLN A 241 -22.19 -3.15 12.16
CA GLN A 241 -23.41 -2.83 11.41
C GLN A 241 -23.51 -1.34 11.03
N ASP A 242 -22.42 -0.58 11.15
CA ASP A 242 -22.32 0.85 10.87
C ASP A 242 -23.26 1.74 11.72
N ILE A 243 -23.61 1.28 12.92
CA ILE A 243 -24.39 2.08 13.89
C ILE A 243 -23.42 2.68 14.91
N VAL A 244 -23.42 4.00 15.07
CA VAL A 244 -22.66 4.66 16.13
C VAL A 244 -23.35 4.37 17.47
N ALA A 245 -22.64 3.73 18.39
CA ALA A 245 -23.22 3.36 19.67
C ALA A 245 -23.63 4.59 20.51
N ASP A 246 -24.88 4.59 20.99
CA ASP A 246 -25.38 5.60 21.91
C ASP A 246 -24.53 5.65 23.20
N SER A 247 -24.38 6.84 23.78
CA SER A 247 -23.56 7.07 25.00
C SER A 247 -22.05 6.82 24.84
N ASN A 248 -21.53 6.81 23.60
CA ASN A 248 -20.08 6.82 23.37
C ASN A 248 -19.44 8.12 23.92
N PRO A 249 -18.15 8.10 24.29
CA PRO A 249 -17.49 9.24 24.94
C PRO A 249 -17.23 10.45 24.02
N TRP A 250 -17.50 10.35 22.71
CA TRP A 250 -17.15 11.36 21.71
C TRP A 250 -18.31 12.29 21.36
N GLY A 251 -19.54 11.77 21.29
CA GLY A 251 -20.71 12.55 20.87
C GLY A 251 -20.56 13.12 19.45
N SER A 252 -21.12 14.32 19.22
CA SER A 252 -21.05 15.03 17.94
C SER A 252 -19.95 16.11 17.89
N HIS A 253 -18.98 16.07 18.81
CA HIS A 253 -17.97 17.12 18.96
C HIS A 253 -16.55 16.56 18.79
N GLY A 254 -15.63 17.47 18.44
CA GLY A 254 -14.22 17.17 18.28
C GLY A 254 -13.84 16.74 16.86
N ASP A 255 -12.59 16.97 16.52
CA ASP A 255 -11.97 16.60 15.26
C ASP A 255 -10.60 16.01 15.56
N VAL A 256 -10.27 14.90 14.91
CA VAL A 256 -8.94 14.28 14.93
C VAL A 256 -8.40 14.22 13.51
N ARG A 257 -7.14 13.82 13.34
CA ARG A 257 -6.48 13.68 12.04
C ARG A 257 -5.98 12.25 11.86
N LEU A 258 -6.13 11.71 10.66
CA LEU A 258 -5.40 10.54 10.21
C LEU A 258 -4.05 11.00 9.67
N LEU A 259 -2.97 10.80 10.42
CA LEU A 259 -1.61 11.16 10.01
C LEU A 259 -0.96 9.97 9.29
N PRO A 260 -0.76 10.03 7.96
CA PRO A 260 -0.24 8.91 7.19
C PRO A 260 1.22 8.59 7.52
N ASP A 261 1.52 7.30 7.65
CA ASP A 261 2.87 6.78 7.83
C ASP A 261 3.46 6.36 6.47
N ARG A 262 4.49 7.09 6.02
CA ARG A 262 5.11 6.89 4.70
C ARG A 262 5.61 5.46 4.45
N LEU A 263 6.10 4.79 5.50
CA LEU A 263 6.65 3.44 5.37
C LEU A 263 5.57 2.37 5.25
N SER A 264 4.31 2.74 5.44
CA SER A 264 3.17 1.82 5.43
C SER A 264 2.36 1.85 4.14
N ARG A 265 2.80 2.61 3.12
CA ARG A 265 2.09 2.73 1.84
C ARG A 265 2.04 1.39 1.11
N VAL A 266 0.83 1.03 0.68
CA VAL A 266 0.54 -0.14 -0.15
C VAL A 266 0.09 0.35 -1.51
N GLN A 267 0.77 -0.06 -2.58
CA GLN A 267 0.41 0.30 -3.94
C GLN A 267 0.49 -0.91 -4.87
N ILE A 268 -0.63 -1.24 -5.52
CA ILE A 268 -0.72 -2.27 -6.55
C ILE A 268 -1.24 -1.60 -7.83
N LYS A 269 -0.41 -1.64 -8.87
CA LYS A 269 -0.63 -0.86 -10.10
C LYS A 269 -1.51 -1.56 -11.13
N ASN A 270 -1.65 -2.88 -11.01
CA ASN A 270 -2.39 -3.74 -11.93
C ASN A 270 -2.91 -4.98 -11.20
N GLY A 271 -4.02 -5.53 -11.69
CA GLY A 271 -4.61 -6.75 -11.17
C GLY A 271 -5.34 -7.54 -12.26
N PRO A 272 -6.18 -8.52 -11.90
CA PRO A 272 -6.95 -9.33 -12.83
C PRO A 272 -7.81 -8.52 -13.81
N ASP A 273 -8.37 -7.39 -13.38
CA ASP A 273 -9.12 -6.48 -14.25
C ASP A 273 -8.20 -5.33 -14.70
N PRO A 274 -7.79 -5.28 -15.99
CA PRO A 274 -6.91 -4.23 -16.49
C PRO A 274 -7.55 -2.84 -16.48
N LYS A 275 -8.86 -2.73 -16.22
CA LYS A 275 -9.59 -1.47 -16.10
C LYS A 275 -9.86 -1.07 -14.64
N ALA A 276 -9.50 -1.91 -13.67
CA ALA A 276 -9.65 -1.56 -12.27
C ALA A 276 -8.78 -0.35 -11.91
N PRO A 277 -9.26 0.56 -11.04
CA PRO A 277 -8.42 1.59 -10.46
C PRO A 277 -7.19 0.99 -9.77
N ILE A 278 -6.13 1.78 -9.62
CA ILE A 278 -5.00 1.38 -8.79
C ILE A 278 -5.48 1.15 -7.35
N PHE A 279 -4.91 0.16 -6.70
CA PHE A 279 -5.14 -0.08 -5.28
C PHE A 279 -4.01 0.62 -4.51
N ASP A 280 -4.31 1.77 -3.92
CA ASP A 280 -3.32 2.64 -3.26
C ASP A 280 -3.86 3.17 -1.94
N PHE A 281 -3.25 2.76 -0.83
CA PHE A 281 -3.60 3.27 0.49
C PHE A 281 -2.39 3.37 1.42
N ILE A 282 -2.50 4.17 2.47
CA ILE A 282 -1.45 4.41 3.46
C ILE A 282 -2.05 4.28 4.87
N HIS A 283 -1.45 3.44 5.72
CA HIS A 283 -1.87 3.36 7.13
C HIS A 283 -1.54 4.67 7.86
N SER A 284 -2.33 4.98 8.86
CA SER A 284 -2.20 6.22 9.63
C SER A 284 -2.37 5.98 11.11
N ASP A 285 -1.73 6.84 11.90
CA ASP A 285 -2.04 6.99 13.31
C ASP A 285 -3.12 8.08 13.45
N ILE A 286 -4.02 7.91 14.41
CA ILE A 286 -5.01 8.95 14.75
C ILE A 286 -4.38 9.89 15.78
N ILE A 287 -4.39 11.18 15.48
CA ILE A 287 -3.84 12.24 16.33
C ILE A 287 -4.87 13.35 16.55
N GLU A 288 -4.71 14.06 17.65
CA GLU A 288 -5.42 15.31 17.92
C GLU A 288 -4.99 16.41 16.94
N THR A 289 -5.80 17.47 16.81
CA THR A 289 -5.50 18.61 15.92
C THR A 289 -4.25 19.39 16.30
N ASP A 290 -3.77 19.25 17.55
CA ASP A 290 -2.52 19.83 18.04
C ASP A 290 -1.30 18.92 17.84
N GLY A 291 -1.48 17.75 17.21
CA GLY A 291 -0.42 16.79 16.94
C GLY A 291 -0.18 15.76 18.06
N LYS A 292 -0.88 15.86 19.20
CA LYS A 292 -0.79 14.83 20.24
C LYS A 292 -1.41 13.53 19.76
N GLY A 293 -0.89 12.42 20.29
CA GLY A 293 -1.51 11.12 20.06
C GLY A 293 -2.92 11.04 20.56
N TRP A 294 -3.78 10.39 19.78
CA TRP A 294 -5.11 10.06 20.25
C TRP A 294 -5.11 8.68 20.94
N ASP A 295 -5.54 8.65 22.20
CA ASP A 295 -5.48 7.46 23.06
C ASP A 295 -6.31 6.28 22.55
N SER A 296 -7.31 6.54 21.71
CA SER A 296 -8.17 5.51 21.11
C SER A 296 -7.70 4.99 19.75
N CYS A 297 -6.46 5.32 19.34
CA CYS A 297 -5.85 4.79 18.12
C CYS A 297 -5.25 3.38 18.34
N PRO A 298 -5.77 2.32 17.71
CA PRO A 298 -5.25 0.95 17.89
C PRO A 298 -3.82 0.77 17.40
N ARG A 299 -3.49 1.38 16.25
CA ARG A 299 -2.15 1.32 15.65
C ARG A 299 -1.10 1.99 16.54
N ARG A 300 -1.44 3.13 17.15
CA ARG A 300 -0.59 3.81 18.12
C ARG A 300 -0.42 3.01 19.41
N LEU A 301 -1.49 2.42 19.95
CA LEU A 301 -1.41 1.56 21.12
C LEU A 301 -0.40 0.42 20.91
N LEU A 302 -0.47 -0.25 19.75
CA LEU A 302 0.51 -1.28 19.39
C LEU A 302 1.93 -0.72 19.32
N ARG A 303 2.12 0.44 18.67
CA ARG A 303 3.44 1.08 18.57
C ARG A 303 4.03 1.36 19.96
N GLN A 304 3.24 1.93 20.86
CA GLN A 304 3.65 2.21 22.23
C GLN A 304 3.99 0.93 23.01
N GLU A 305 3.24 -0.15 22.80
CA GLU A 305 3.55 -1.42 23.46
C GLU A 305 4.87 -2.02 22.93
N ILE A 306 5.14 -1.94 21.63
CA ILE A 306 6.43 -2.36 21.05
C ILE A 306 7.58 -1.51 21.60
N GLU A 307 7.39 -0.21 21.76
CA GLU A 307 8.35 0.69 22.40
C GLU A 307 8.61 0.27 23.86
N ARG A 308 7.59 -0.13 24.63
CA ARG A 308 7.78 -0.67 25.99
C ARG A 308 8.59 -1.97 26.00
N TYR A 309 8.35 -2.87 25.06
CA TYR A 309 9.16 -4.09 24.91
C TYR A 309 10.63 -3.75 24.62
N HIS A 310 10.87 -2.79 23.74
CA HIS A 310 12.22 -2.33 23.43
C HIS A 310 12.90 -1.67 24.65
N ASP A 311 12.26 -0.66 25.24
CA ASP A 311 12.89 0.22 26.23
C ASP A 311 12.99 -0.39 27.62
N LEU A 312 12.00 -1.19 28.04
CA LEU A 312 11.98 -1.77 29.38
C LEU A 312 12.67 -3.14 29.44
N LEU A 313 12.63 -3.89 28.34
CA LEU A 313 13.06 -5.29 28.32
C LEU A 313 14.24 -5.55 27.37
N GLY A 314 14.57 -4.63 26.46
CA GLY A 314 15.68 -4.79 25.50
C GLY A 314 15.41 -5.87 24.46
N ILE A 315 14.15 -6.01 24.02
CA ILE A 315 13.71 -7.10 23.14
C ILE A 315 12.90 -6.59 21.94
N LYS A 316 12.97 -7.34 20.84
CA LYS A 316 12.24 -7.12 19.60
C LYS A 316 11.18 -8.19 19.41
N ILE A 317 10.05 -7.80 18.84
CA ILE A 317 8.93 -8.68 18.53
C ILE A 317 8.86 -8.93 17.03
N LYS A 318 8.81 -10.21 16.66
CA LYS A 318 8.45 -10.66 15.32
C LYS A 318 7.12 -11.37 15.34
N ALA A 319 6.27 -11.02 14.38
CA ALA A 319 4.94 -11.59 14.26
C ALA A 319 4.58 -11.92 12.81
N ALA A 320 3.78 -12.96 12.63
CA ALA A 320 3.10 -13.29 11.38
C ALA A 320 1.66 -13.69 11.68
N PHE A 321 0.73 -13.24 10.85
CA PHE A 321 -0.67 -13.65 10.90
C PHE A 321 -0.94 -14.59 9.73
N GLU A 322 -1.48 -15.77 10.02
CA GLU A 322 -2.03 -16.69 9.03
C GLU A 322 -3.52 -16.38 8.87
N HIS A 323 -4.01 -16.18 7.65
CA HIS A 323 -5.41 -15.84 7.40
C HIS A 323 -6.10 -16.92 6.59
N GLU A 324 -7.11 -17.53 7.20
CA GLU A 324 -8.09 -18.35 6.50
C GLU A 324 -9.26 -17.49 6.00
N PHE A 325 -9.77 -17.81 4.82
CA PHE A 325 -10.93 -17.13 4.24
C PHE A 325 -11.72 -18.05 3.31
N ILE A 326 -12.97 -17.66 3.04
CA ILE A 326 -13.86 -18.33 2.12
C ILE A 326 -13.99 -17.53 0.84
N LEU A 327 -13.86 -18.19 -0.31
CA LEU A 327 -14.09 -17.58 -1.62
C LEU A 327 -15.50 -17.92 -2.12
N ILE A 328 -16.32 -16.89 -2.28
CA ILE A 328 -17.74 -16.96 -2.67
C ILE A 328 -17.89 -16.44 -4.12
N GLY A 329 -18.85 -17.00 -4.87
CA GLY A 329 -19.22 -16.53 -6.21
C GLY A 329 -18.63 -17.36 -7.36
N ARG A 330 -17.67 -18.24 -7.09
CA ARG A 330 -17.18 -19.21 -8.09
C ARG A 330 -18.18 -20.36 -8.19
N GLN A 331 -18.49 -20.81 -9.42
CA GLN A 331 -19.39 -21.95 -9.61
C GLN A 331 -18.87 -23.15 -8.83
N SER A 332 -19.64 -23.56 -7.83
CA SER A 332 -19.31 -24.70 -7.00
C SER A 332 -19.27 -25.95 -7.87
N MET A 333 -18.06 -26.49 -8.09
CA MET A 333 -17.94 -27.90 -8.39
C MET A 333 -18.25 -28.65 -7.10
N SER A 334 -19.35 -29.39 -7.04
CA SER A 334 -19.71 -30.19 -5.88
C SER A 334 -18.55 -31.13 -5.50
N ASP A 335 -18.18 -31.10 -4.21
CA ASP A 335 -17.25 -32.00 -3.53
C ASP A 335 -15.80 -32.02 -4.04
N LEU A 336 -15.17 -30.84 -4.15
CA LEU A 336 -13.71 -30.78 -4.19
C LEU A 336 -13.14 -31.26 -2.84
N PRO A 337 -12.26 -32.28 -2.81
CA PRO A 337 -11.71 -32.75 -1.55
C PRO A 337 -10.84 -31.69 -0.86
N ALA A 338 -10.92 -31.63 0.46
CA ALA A 338 -10.07 -30.80 1.31
C ALA A 338 -8.57 -31.00 0.99
N PHE A 339 -7.79 -29.93 1.07
CA PHE A 339 -6.33 -29.92 0.81
C PHE A 339 -5.90 -30.44 -0.57
N SER A 340 -6.83 -30.65 -1.51
CA SER A 340 -6.51 -31.33 -2.77
C SER A 340 -5.94 -30.38 -3.83
N LEU A 341 -5.06 -30.92 -4.68
CA LEU A 341 -4.60 -30.22 -5.87
C LEU A 341 -5.77 -29.76 -6.76
N ARG A 342 -6.89 -30.51 -6.80
CA ARG A 342 -8.08 -30.12 -7.55
C ARG A 342 -8.74 -28.87 -6.97
N ALA A 343 -8.82 -28.74 -5.64
CA ALA A 343 -9.30 -27.53 -4.99
C ALA A 343 -8.41 -26.33 -5.32
N HIS A 344 -7.08 -26.49 -5.25
CA HIS A 344 -6.14 -25.45 -5.66
C HIS A 344 -6.30 -25.09 -7.15
N ARG A 345 -6.31 -26.06 -8.06
CA ARG A 345 -6.45 -25.81 -9.51
C ARG A 345 -7.78 -25.19 -9.89
N HIS A 346 -8.83 -25.42 -9.10
CA HIS A 346 -10.12 -24.78 -9.31
C HIS A 346 -10.06 -23.26 -9.15
N VAL A 347 -9.13 -22.73 -8.35
CA VAL A 347 -8.91 -21.29 -8.10
C VAL A 347 -7.50 -20.81 -8.48
N ALA A 348 -6.79 -21.53 -9.35
CA ALA A 348 -5.39 -21.25 -9.64
C ALA A 348 -5.14 -19.81 -10.13
N ASP A 349 -6.01 -19.30 -11.01
CA ASP A 349 -5.97 -17.91 -11.48
C ASP A 349 -6.08 -16.90 -10.34
N PHE A 350 -7.03 -17.10 -9.42
CA PHE A 350 -7.18 -16.25 -8.24
C PHE A 350 -5.96 -16.34 -7.32
N ALA A 351 -5.45 -17.56 -7.07
CA ALA A 351 -4.28 -17.78 -6.22
C ALA A 351 -3.03 -17.11 -6.79
N GLU A 352 -2.78 -17.26 -8.09
CA GLU A 352 -1.64 -16.67 -8.80
C GLU A 352 -1.71 -15.13 -8.77
N TRP A 353 -2.88 -14.55 -9.03
CA TRP A 353 -3.08 -13.10 -8.94
C TRP A 353 -2.96 -12.57 -7.50
N LEU A 354 -3.50 -13.29 -6.52
CA LEU A 354 -3.40 -12.91 -5.11
C LEU A 354 -1.94 -12.89 -4.66
N VAL A 355 -1.18 -13.96 -4.93
CA VAL A 355 0.24 -14.03 -4.57
C VAL A 355 1.04 -12.93 -5.28
N ALA A 356 0.80 -12.70 -6.58
CA ALA A 356 1.48 -11.64 -7.32
C ALA A 356 1.17 -10.24 -6.74
N ALA A 357 -0.08 -9.99 -6.38
CA ALA A 357 -0.54 -8.73 -5.78
C ALA A 357 0.15 -8.50 -4.41
N LEU A 358 0.13 -9.50 -3.54
CA LEU A 358 0.81 -9.45 -2.23
C LEU A 358 2.33 -9.24 -2.38
N GLN A 359 2.98 -9.89 -3.33
CA GLN A 359 4.40 -9.68 -3.64
C GLN A 359 4.68 -8.24 -4.10
N SER A 360 3.85 -7.68 -4.98
CA SER A 360 4.02 -6.31 -5.47
C SER A 360 3.83 -5.25 -4.38
N ALA A 361 3.09 -5.60 -3.32
CA ALA A 361 2.84 -4.79 -2.14
C ALA A 361 3.83 -5.03 -0.98
N ASP A 362 4.92 -5.78 -1.21
CA ASP A 362 5.95 -6.12 -0.20
C ASP A 362 5.40 -6.82 1.06
N VAL A 363 4.34 -7.63 0.87
CA VAL A 363 3.70 -8.42 1.93
C VAL A 363 4.42 -9.76 2.17
N GLU A 364 5.34 -10.15 1.28
CA GLU A 364 6.13 -11.39 1.36
C GLU A 364 5.27 -12.65 1.59
N PRO A 365 4.34 -13.00 0.69
CA PRO A 365 3.54 -14.23 0.81
C PRO A 365 4.44 -15.48 0.70
N GLU A 366 4.20 -16.47 1.55
CA GLU A 366 4.98 -17.71 1.61
C GLU A 366 4.20 -18.91 1.06
N MET A 367 2.96 -19.12 1.51
CA MET A 367 2.12 -20.24 1.05
C MET A 367 0.69 -19.79 0.76
N PHE A 368 0.12 -20.37 -0.30
CA PHE A 368 -1.31 -20.37 -0.57
C PHE A 368 -1.77 -21.82 -0.62
N LEU A 369 -2.82 -22.19 0.12
CA LEU A 369 -3.33 -23.56 0.14
C LEU A 369 -4.85 -23.63 0.26
N PRO A 370 -5.51 -24.63 -0.37
CA PRO A 370 -6.88 -24.98 -0.03
C PRO A 370 -6.91 -25.63 1.36
N GLU A 371 -7.87 -25.21 2.18
CA GLU A 371 -8.02 -25.65 3.56
C GLU A 371 -9.05 -26.79 3.70
N TYR A 372 -9.38 -27.15 4.95
CA TYR A 372 -10.34 -28.20 5.27
C TYR A 372 -11.77 -27.88 4.80
N GLY A 373 -12.20 -26.64 4.94
CA GLY A 373 -13.53 -26.18 4.55
C GLY A 373 -13.75 -26.07 3.06
N ARG A 374 -15.02 -26.15 2.65
CA ARG A 374 -15.42 -25.95 1.26
C ARG A 374 -15.14 -24.52 0.83
N SER A 375 -14.42 -24.36 -0.28
CA SER A 375 -13.97 -23.06 -0.78
C SER A 375 -13.18 -22.24 0.25
N GLN A 376 -12.60 -22.92 1.25
CA GLN A 376 -11.71 -22.32 2.23
C GLN A 376 -10.29 -22.36 1.71
N TYR A 377 -9.59 -21.24 1.88
CA TYR A 377 -8.20 -21.10 1.51
C TYR A 377 -7.47 -20.39 2.63
N GLU A 378 -6.17 -20.61 2.69
CA GLU A 378 -5.27 -19.93 3.61
C GLU A 378 -4.13 -19.28 2.82
N ILE A 379 -3.75 -18.09 3.25
CA ILE A 379 -2.55 -17.41 2.81
C ILE A 379 -1.67 -17.11 4.03
N THR A 380 -0.41 -17.50 3.95
CA THR A 380 0.60 -17.20 4.98
C THR A 380 1.64 -16.24 4.41
N CYS A 381 2.17 -15.38 5.27
CA CYS A 381 3.21 -14.42 4.92
C CYS A 381 4.39 -14.55 5.89
N ARG A 382 5.56 -14.12 5.44
CA ARG A 382 6.76 -14.12 6.29
C ARG A 382 6.56 -13.24 7.52
N PRO A 383 7.18 -13.57 8.67
CA PRO A 383 7.13 -12.72 9.85
C PRO A 383 7.87 -11.40 9.62
N THR A 384 7.36 -10.34 10.22
CA THR A 384 7.96 -9.00 10.19
C THR A 384 7.92 -8.37 11.58
N ASP A 385 8.58 -7.23 11.74
CA ASP A 385 8.81 -6.59 13.03
C ASP A 385 7.64 -5.70 13.44
N GLY A 386 7.24 -5.81 14.72
CA GLY A 386 6.39 -4.82 15.39
C GLY A 386 5.10 -4.45 14.66
N VAL A 387 4.89 -3.14 14.45
CA VAL A 387 3.65 -2.58 13.85
C VAL A 387 3.44 -3.08 12.43
N ALA A 388 4.52 -3.30 11.68
CA ALA A 388 4.45 -3.78 10.31
C ALA A 388 3.77 -5.15 10.21
N ALA A 389 3.80 -5.98 11.27
CA ALA A 389 3.11 -7.26 11.26
C ALA A 389 1.59 -7.11 11.29
N ALA A 390 1.07 -6.17 12.07
CA ALA A 390 -0.34 -5.84 12.09
C ALA A 390 -0.78 -5.10 10.82
N ASP A 391 0.04 -4.17 10.30
CA ASP A 391 -0.18 -3.53 8.99
C ASP A 391 -0.25 -4.60 7.89
N ARG A 392 0.67 -5.58 7.88
CA ARG A 392 0.69 -6.70 6.94
C ARG A 392 -0.59 -7.54 7.02
N ALA A 393 -1.11 -7.80 8.22
CA ALA A 393 -2.36 -8.51 8.38
C ALA A 393 -3.58 -7.78 7.78
N VAL A 394 -3.60 -6.45 7.87
CA VAL A 394 -4.60 -5.63 7.17
C VAL A 394 -4.39 -5.71 5.66
N ASN A 395 -3.14 -5.57 5.19
CA ASN A 395 -2.80 -5.62 3.76
C ASN A 395 -3.28 -6.93 3.13
N VAL A 396 -3.03 -8.08 3.78
CA VAL A 396 -3.49 -9.39 3.31
C VAL A 396 -5.01 -9.40 3.11
N ARG A 397 -5.78 -8.91 4.09
CA ARG A 397 -7.25 -8.89 4.02
C ARG A 397 -7.75 -7.99 2.89
N GLU A 398 -7.27 -6.76 2.82
CA GLU A 398 -7.75 -5.78 1.83
C GLU A 398 -7.32 -6.13 0.40
N ILE A 399 -6.09 -6.65 0.21
CA ILE A 399 -5.62 -7.12 -1.10
C ILE A 399 -6.42 -8.34 -1.56
N THR A 400 -6.68 -9.30 -0.66
CA THR A 400 -7.50 -10.48 -0.98
C THR A 400 -8.91 -10.08 -1.41
N ARG A 401 -9.54 -9.13 -0.70
CA ARG A 401 -10.86 -8.59 -1.04
C ARG A 401 -10.84 -7.89 -2.39
N ASP A 402 -9.83 -7.08 -2.70
CA ASP A 402 -9.76 -6.37 -3.98
C ASP A 402 -9.52 -7.31 -5.16
N ILE A 403 -8.62 -8.30 -5.03
CA ILE A 403 -8.39 -9.30 -6.07
C ILE A 403 -9.67 -10.14 -6.31
N ALA A 404 -10.36 -10.54 -5.25
CA ALA A 404 -11.64 -11.23 -5.37
C ALA A 404 -12.67 -10.35 -6.12
N ARG A 405 -12.80 -9.07 -5.73
CA ARG A 405 -13.70 -8.09 -6.36
C ARG A 405 -13.43 -7.94 -7.85
N GLN A 406 -12.16 -7.79 -8.26
CA GLN A 406 -11.78 -7.67 -9.68
C GLN A 406 -12.17 -8.90 -10.51
N MET A 407 -12.28 -10.07 -9.86
CA MET A 407 -12.68 -11.33 -10.49
C MET A 407 -14.18 -11.65 -10.34
N ASN A 408 -15.01 -10.70 -9.86
CA ASN A 408 -16.42 -10.89 -9.52
C ASN A 408 -16.65 -12.01 -8.48
N LEU A 409 -15.69 -12.17 -7.57
CA LEU A 409 -15.75 -13.05 -6.43
C LEU A 409 -15.87 -12.22 -5.14
N HIS A 410 -16.19 -12.87 -4.04
CA HIS A 410 -16.22 -12.26 -2.73
C HIS A 410 -15.38 -13.10 -1.76
N ALA A 411 -14.38 -12.48 -1.13
CA ALA A 411 -13.59 -13.11 -0.07
C ALA A 411 -14.17 -12.70 1.28
N SER A 412 -14.64 -13.68 2.05
CA SER A 412 -15.13 -13.48 3.42
C SER A 412 -14.15 -14.08 4.42
N PHE A 413 -13.79 -13.29 5.42
CA PHE A 413 -12.95 -13.68 6.54
C PHE A 413 -13.78 -13.90 7.84
N SER A 414 -15.11 -13.95 7.75
CA SER A 414 -15.96 -14.23 8.89
C SER A 414 -15.58 -15.57 9.56
N PRO A 415 -15.50 -15.64 10.89
CA PRO A 415 -15.09 -16.84 11.60
C PRO A 415 -16.06 -18.00 11.40
N GLN A 416 -17.33 -17.71 11.10
CA GLN A 416 -18.33 -18.70 10.73
C GLN A 416 -19.12 -18.20 9.51
N PRO A 417 -18.84 -18.70 8.29
CA PRO A 417 -19.47 -18.20 7.07
C PRO A 417 -20.95 -18.66 6.93
N HIS A 418 -21.27 -19.86 7.41
CA HIS A 418 -22.64 -20.37 7.52
C HIS A 418 -22.72 -21.42 8.63
N VAL A 419 -23.93 -21.69 9.14
CA VAL A 419 -24.15 -22.69 10.20
C VAL A 419 -23.66 -24.06 9.74
N GLY A 420 -22.82 -24.70 10.55
CA GLY A 420 -22.27 -26.03 10.27
C GLY A 420 -21.08 -26.07 9.30
N ALA A 421 -20.64 -24.92 8.77
CA ALA A 421 -19.40 -24.82 8.00
C ALA A 421 -18.16 -25.04 8.87
N THR A 422 -17.03 -25.38 8.23
CA THR A 422 -15.71 -25.18 8.84
C THR A 422 -15.52 -23.69 9.17
N SER A 423 -14.96 -23.41 10.35
CA SER A 423 -14.67 -22.04 10.77
C SER A 423 -13.41 -21.50 10.09
N SER A 424 -13.31 -20.18 9.94
CA SER A 424 -12.08 -19.49 9.51
C SER A 424 -11.38 -18.85 10.71
N GLY A 425 -10.13 -19.23 10.95
CA GLY A 425 -9.27 -18.69 12.00
C GLY A 425 -8.31 -17.62 11.50
N VAL A 426 -7.69 -16.94 12.47
CA VAL A 426 -6.43 -16.25 12.27
C VAL A 426 -5.46 -16.80 13.31
N HIS A 427 -4.33 -17.34 12.89
CA HIS A 427 -3.27 -17.78 13.80
C HIS A 427 -2.18 -16.71 13.85
N LEU A 428 -1.80 -16.30 15.05
CA LEU A 428 -0.74 -15.31 15.27
C LEU A 428 0.51 -16.02 15.79
N HIS A 429 1.52 -16.08 14.95
CA HIS A 429 2.85 -16.59 15.30
C HIS A 429 3.70 -15.47 15.87
N LEU A 430 4.25 -15.67 17.06
CA LEU A 430 5.05 -14.69 17.78
C LEU A 430 6.39 -15.28 18.21
N SER A 431 7.46 -14.53 17.93
CA SER A 431 8.80 -14.83 18.45
C SER A 431 9.41 -13.57 19.03
N ILE A 432 10.26 -13.76 20.04
CA ILE A 432 10.97 -12.68 20.72
C ILE A 432 12.46 -12.83 20.44
N GLN A 433 13.07 -11.72 20.03
CA GLN A 433 14.51 -11.61 19.78
C GLN A 433 15.12 -10.58 20.73
N ASP A 434 16.41 -10.70 21.02
CA ASP A 434 17.15 -9.57 21.60
C ASP A 434 17.39 -8.47 20.53
N LEU A 435 18.00 -7.36 20.95
CA LEU A 435 18.27 -6.24 20.02
C LEU A 435 19.24 -6.62 18.89
N ASP A 436 20.07 -7.64 19.07
CA ASP A 436 21.01 -8.17 18.09
C ASP A 436 20.35 -9.18 17.12
N GLY A 437 19.08 -9.50 17.33
CA GLY A 437 18.29 -10.38 16.46
C GLY A 437 18.39 -11.87 16.80
N LYS A 438 18.99 -12.23 17.94
CA LYS A 438 19.04 -13.62 18.41
C LYS A 438 17.71 -14.00 19.05
N SER A 439 17.18 -15.17 18.70
CA SER A 439 15.99 -15.74 19.34
C SER A 439 16.25 -16.02 20.83
N ILE A 440 15.44 -15.43 21.70
CA ILE A 440 15.53 -15.59 23.17
C ILE A 440 14.31 -16.30 23.76
N MET A 441 13.37 -16.73 22.92
CA MET A 441 12.24 -17.57 23.30
C MET A 441 12.62 -19.07 23.31
N TYR A 442 13.69 -19.44 22.60
CA TYR A 442 14.22 -20.79 22.51
C TYR A 442 15.40 -21.01 23.47
N GLU A 443 15.36 -22.10 24.24
CA GLU A 443 16.47 -22.55 25.07
C GLU A 443 16.60 -24.08 25.04
N LYS A 444 17.62 -24.56 24.33
CA LYS A 444 17.88 -25.99 24.15
C LYS A 444 18.04 -26.71 25.50
N GLY A 445 17.27 -27.77 25.71
CA GLY A 445 17.38 -28.64 26.88
C GLY A 445 16.46 -28.26 28.05
N ARG A 446 15.73 -27.14 27.96
CA ARG A 446 14.58 -26.86 28.83
C ARG A 446 13.35 -27.65 28.37
N ARG A 447 12.29 -27.63 29.20
CA ARG A 447 11.02 -28.29 28.86
C ARG A 447 10.46 -27.66 27.57
N TYR A 448 10.23 -28.49 26.56
CA TYR A 448 9.81 -28.09 25.20
C TYR A 448 10.76 -27.12 24.49
N ASP A 449 12.01 -26.99 24.96
CA ASP A 449 12.98 -25.98 24.53
C ASP A 449 12.48 -24.52 24.67
N LEU A 450 11.53 -24.25 25.57
CA LEU A 450 11.04 -22.92 25.89
C LEU A 450 11.95 -22.27 26.96
N SER A 451 12.43 -21.06 26.69
CA SER A 451 13.25 -20.30 27.66
C SER A 451 12.42 -19.87 28.89
N GLU A 452 13.09 -19.51 29.99
CA GLU A 452 12.41 -18.95 31.17
C GLU A 452 11.60 -17.68 30.83
N LEU A 453 12.15 -16.82 29.97
CA LEU A 453 11.43 -15.66 29.42
C LEU A 453 10.16 -16.09 28.68
N GLY A 454 10.28 -17.10 27.80
CA GLY A 454 9.15 -17.64 27.05
C GLY A 454 8.09 -18.27 27.94
N GLU A 455 8.49 -18.94 29.03
CA GLU A 455 7.58 -19.48 30.04
C GLU A 455 6.77 -18.38 30.72
N HIS A 456 7.43 -17.30 31.18
CA HIS A 456 6.74 -16.17 31.81
C HIS A 456 5.81 -15.43 30.84
N TRP A 457 6.26 -15.22 29.60
CA TRP A 457 5.46 -14.59 28.57
C TRP A 457 4.20 -15.41 28.26
N ALA A 458 4.35 -16.71 28.02
CA ALA A 458 3.23 -17.60 27.77
C ALA A 458 2.29 -17.69 28.98
N ALA A 459 2.81 -17.69 30.21
CA ALA A 459 2.01 -17.69 31.42
C ALA A 459 1.14 -16.44 31.53
N GLY A 460 1.66 -15.25 31.19
CA GLY A 460 0.89 -14.00 31.15
C GLY A 460 -0.24 -14.04 30.13
N VAL A 461 0.06 -14.47 28.89
CA VAL A 461 -0.96 -14.60 27.85
C VAL A 461 -2.06 -15.58 28.26
N LEU A 462 -1.72 -16.75 28.82
CA LEU A 462 -2.71 -17.72 29.30
C LEU A 462 -3.53 -17.21 30.49
N HIS A 463 -2.91 -16.48 31.40
CA HIS A 463 -3.59 -15.91 32.57
C HIS A 463 -4.70 -14.93 32.16
N HIS A 464 -4.40 -14.04 31.22
CA HIS A 464 -5.32 -13.02 30.72
C HIS A 464 -6.17 -13.49 29.53
N LEU A 465 -5.97 -14.72 29.05
CA LEU A 465 -6.61 -15.21 27.82
C LEU A 465 -8.14 -15.08 27.79
N PRO A 466 -8.89 -15.37 28.88
CA PRO A 466 -10.33 -15.19 28.88
C PRO A 466 -10.76 -13.72 28.63
N ALA A 467 -9.99 -12.75 29.12
CA ALA A 467 -10.19 -11.33 28.83
C ALA A 467 -9.75 -10.96 27.40
N LEU A 468 -8.64 -11.53 26.92
CA LEU A 468 -8.14 -11.32 25.56
C LEU A 468 -9.16 -11.72 24.49
N CYS A 469 -9.98 -12.75 24.73
CA CYS A 469 -11.05 -13.16 23.81
C CYS A 469 -11.99 -12.01 23.43
N ALA A 470 -12.23 -11.04 24.32
CA ALA A 470 -13.04 -9.87 24.00
C ALA A 470 -12.43 -8.99 22.90
N LEU A 471 -11.11 -9.07 22.68
CA LEU A 471 -10.33 -8.27 21.74
C LEU A 471 -9.81 -9.09 20.54
N THR A 472 -9.66 -10.42 20.70
CA THR A 472 -9.16 -11.34 19.67
C THR A 472 -10.26 -12.17 18.99
N ALA A 473 -11.39 -12.37 19.66
CA ALA A 473 -12.59 -13.00 19.13
C ALA A 473 -13.81 -12.07 19.37
N PRO A 474 -13.81 -10.87 18.78
CA PRO A 474 -14.56 -9.73 19.32
C PRO A 474 -16.01 -9.62 18.84
N THR A 475 -16.55 -10.61 18.12
CA THR A 475 -17.92 -10.55 17.59
C THR A 475 -18.77 -11.72 18.09
N PRO A 476 -20.10 -11.62 18.13
CA PRO A 476 -20.97 -12.72 18.52
C PRO A 476 -20.73 -14.00 17.70
N VAL A 477 -20.44 -13.87 16.40
CA VAL A 477 -20.16 -15.01 15.52
C VAL A 477 -18.82 -15.71 15.83
N SER A 478 -17.85 -15.01 16.42
CA SER A 478 -16.57 -15.59 16.84
C SER A 478 -16.73 -16.76 17.81
N TYR A 479 -17.76 -16.73 18.65
CA TYR A 479 -18.02 -17.76 19.66
C TYR A 479 -18.76 -18.98 19.09
N MET A 480 -19.21 -18.92 17.83
CA MET A 480 -19.60 -20.12 17.10
C MET A 480 -18.36 -20.93 16.68
N ARG A 481 -17.23 -20.24 16.43
CA ARG A 481 -15.93 -20.86 16.18
C ARG A 481 -15.31 -21.39 17.47
N LEU A 482 -15.21 -20.60 18.55
CA LEU A 482 -14.54 -20.99 19.82
C LEU A 482 -15.34 -22.04 20.63
N LYS A 483 -15.43 -23.27 20.13
CA LYS A 483 -16.11 -24.40 20.77
C LYS A 483 -15.19 -25.63 20.84
N PRO A 484 -15.30 -26.49 21.86
CA PRO A 484 -14.55 -27.75 21.91
C PRO A 484 -14.73 -28.59 20.65
N HIS A 485 -13.68 -29.30 20.23
CA HIS A 485 -13.67 -30.21 19.06
C HIS A 485 -13.83 -29.56 17.68
N HIS A 486 -13.63 -28.25 17.58
CA HIS A 486 -13.58 -27.51 16.30
C HIS A 486 -12.16 -27.06 15.93
N TRP A 487 -11.12 -27.61 16.58
CA TRP A 487 -9.72 -27.15 16.46
C TRP A 487 -9.52 -25.66 16.77
N SER A 488 -10.45 -25.02 17.47
CA SER A 488 -10.52 -23.56 17.64
C SER A 488 -10.14 -23.08 19.03
N SER A 489 -9.61 -23.98 19.88
CA SER A 489 -9.16 -23.71 21.25
C SER A 489 -10.30 -23.30 22.19
N ALA A 490 -10.75 -24.22 23.06
CA ALA A 490 -11.80 -23.94 24.05
C ALA A 490 -11.26 -23.66 25.47
N TYR A 491 -9.96 -23.88 25.69
CA TYR A 491 -9.34 -23.78 27.00
C TYR A 491 -8.01 -23.01 26.92
N ALA A 492 -7.74 -22.21 27.94
CA ALA A 492 -6.47 -21.52 28.13
C ALA A 492 -5.39 -22.51 28.59
N CYS A 493 -4.69 -23.06 27.61
CA CYS A 493 -3.51 -23.89 27.86
C CYS A 493 -2.48 -23.76 26.74
N LEU A 494 -1.23 -24.05 27.10
CA LEU A 494 -0.14 -24.27 26.18
C LEU A 494 0.02 -25.76 25.90
N GLY A 495 0.25 -26.13 24.65
CA GLY A 495 0.52 -27.51 24.28
C GLY A 495 1.65 -27.63 23.27
N TYR A 496 2.43 -28.70 23.40
CA TYR A 496 3.45 -29.04 22.42
C TYR A 496 2.82 -29.94 21.35
N ARG A 497 2.68 -29.42 20.11
CA ARG A 497 2.01 -30.10 18.99
C ARG A 497 0.51 -30.41 19.21
N ASN A 498 -0.09 -29.89 20.27
CA ASN A 498 -1.53 -30.00 20.53
C ASN A 498 -2.30 -28.93 19.73
N ARG A 499 -3.16 -29.35 18.81
CA ARG A 499 -4.01 -28.45 18.00
C ARG A 499 -5.29 -28.01 18.71
N GLU A 500 -5.55 -28.46 19.93
CA GLU A 500 -6.67 -27.97 20.78
C GLU A 500 -6.19 -26.94 21.82
N ALA A 501 -4.87 -26.73 21.93
CA ALA A 501 -4.29 -25.72 22.81
C ALA A 501 -4.45 -24.31 22.23
N ALA A 502 -4.73 -23.34 23.10
CA ALA A 502 -4.85 -21.94 22.74
C ALA A 502 -3.52 -21.30 22.34
N ILE A 503 -2.43 -21.71 23.02
CA ILE A 503 -1.07 -21.37 22.63
C ILE A 503 -0.36 -22.67 22.23
N ARG A 504 0.19 -22.70 21.03
CA ARG A 504 0.94 -23.85 20.53
C ARG A 504 2.40 -23.50 20.34
N ILE A 505 3.31 -24.32 20.89
CA ILE A 505 4.71 -24.27 20.48
C ILE A 505 4.79 -24.93 19.09
N CYS A 506 5.18 -24.16 18.08
CA CYS A 506 5.21 -24.65 16.70
C CYS A 506 6.29 -25.71 16.52
N PRO A 507 6.04 -26.74 15.69
CA PRO A 507 7.05 -27.73 15.37
C PRO A 507 8.21 -27.08 14.63
N THR A 508 9.44 -27.43 15.04
CA THR A 508 10.66 -26.97 14.38
C THR A 508 11.21 -28.05 13.45
N VAL A 509 11.84 -27.63 12.35
CA VAL A 509 12.39 -28.50 11.31
C VAL A 509 13.91 -28.33 11.27
N SER A 510 14.65 -29.39 11.59
CA SER A 510 16.13 -29.43 11.49
C SER A 510 16.63 -29.89 10.11
N LEU A 511 15.74 -30.38 9.25
CA LEU A 511 16.08 -30.78 7.88
C LEU A 511 16.61 -29.59 7.09
N GLY A 512 17.63 -29.85 6.25
CA GLY A 512 18.30 -28.81 5.46
C GLY A 512 19.19 -27.87 6.29
N TYR A 513 19.63 -28.29 7.48
CA TYR A 513 20.49 -27.50 8.39
C TYR A 513 19.88 -26.16 8.81
N ARG A 514 18.54 -26.06 8.83
CA ARG A 514 17.84 -24.87 9.31
C ARG A 514 18.02 -24.71 10.82
N SER A 515 18.24 -23.47 11.24
CA SER A 515 18.32 -23.12 12.66
C SER A 515 16.98 -23.42 13.35
N ILE A 516 17.02 -24.19 14.45
CA ILE A 516 15.85 -24.45 15.29
C ILE A 516 15.44 -23.17 16.02
N ALA A 517 16.41 -22.39 16.49
CA ALA A 517 16.15 -21.18 17.26
C ALA A 517 15.41 -20.12 16.43
N ASP A 518 15.76 -19.98 15.15
CA ASP A 518 15.25 -18.90 14.29
C ASP A 518 13.80 -19.13 13.83
N GLN A 519 13.35 -20.39 13.84
CA GLN A 519 11.96 -20.76 13.52
C GLN A 519 11.09 -20.94 14.78
N TYR A 520 11.69 -20.94 15.97
CA TYR A 520 10.97 -21.21 17.21
C TYR A 520 10.04 -20.04 17.55
N ASN A 521 8.75 -20.33 17.67
CA ASN A 521 7.72 -19.33 17.92
C ASN A 521 6.52 -19.95 18.66
N LEU A 522 5.73 -19.08 19.28
CA LEU A 522 4.46 -19.42 19.92
C LEU A 522 3.31 -18.95 19.02
N GLU A 523 2.37 -19.85 18.75
CA GLU A 523 1.19 -19.58 17.95
C GLU A 523 -0.02 -19.38 18.86
N TYR A 524 -0.61 -18.19 18.80
CA TYR A 524 -1.88 -17.84 19.42
C TYR A 524 -3.04 -18.12 18.46
N ARG A 525 -4.02 -18.91 18.91
CA ARG A 525 -5.08 -19.48 18.06
C ARG A 525 -6.50 -18.97 18.33
N PRO A 526 -6.86 -18.49 19.54
CA PRO A 526 -8.15 -17.84 19.82
C PRO A 526 -8.33 -16.45 19.17
N LEU A 527 -7.98 -16.31 17.89
CA LEU A 527 -8.05 -15.08 17.11
C LEU A 527 -8.81 -15.35 15.81
N ASP A 528 -9.59 -14.37 15.36
CA ASP A 528 -10.24 -14.39 14.05
C ASP A 528 -10.18 -13.02 13.37
N ALA A 529 -10.57 -12.97 12.10
CA ALA A 529 -10.37 -11.78 11.27
C ALA A 529 -11.37 -10.65 11.52
N THR A 530 -12.35 -10.84 12.41
CA THR A 530 -13.18 -9.73 12.91
C THR A 530 -12.43 -8.87 13.92
N ALA A 531 -11.29 -9.35 14.43
CA ALA A 531 -10.40 -8.57 15.25
C ALA A 531 -9.58 -7.57 14.45
N SER A 532 -9.44 -6.37 15.01
CA SER A 532 -8.45 -5.38 14.61
C SER A 532 -7.05 -5.94 14.84
N PRO A 533 -6.20 -6.10 13.80
CA PRO A 533 -4.87 -6.68 13.94
C PRO A 533 -3.99 -5.92 14.94
N HIS A 534 -4.09 -4.59 14.94
CA HIS A 534 -3.31 -3.74 15.84
C HIS A 534 -3.75 -3.90 17.30
N LEU A 535 -5.07 -3.86 17.55
CA LEU A 535 -5.61 -4.01 18.90
C LEU A 535 -5.33 -5.40 19.48
N SER A 536 -5.53 -6.44 18.66
CA SER A 536 -5.30 -7.84 19.08
C SER A 536 -3.83 -8.10 19.39
N LEU A 537 -2.90 -7.66 18.53
CA LEU A 537 -1.46 -7.80 18.80
C LEU A 537 -1.05 -7.00 20.03
N ALA A 538 -1.52 -5.75 20.18
CA ALA A 538 -1.21 -4.95 21.36
C ALA A 538 -1.69 -5.62 22.65
N ALA A 539 -2.93 -6.13 22.66
CA ALA A 539 -3.52 -6.84 23.79
C ALA A 539 -2.70 -8.08 24.19
N ILE A 540 -2.32 -8.90 23.21
CA ILE A 540 -1.52 -10.11 23.45
C ILE A 540 -0.13 -9.75 23.99
N LEU A 541 0.50 -8.72 23.43
CA LEU A 541 1.80 -8.24 23.90
C LEU A 541 1.73 -7.67 25.33
N ILE A 542 0.70 -6.90 25.66
CA ILE A 542 0.47 -6.41 27.04
C ILE A 542 0.39 -7.60 28.01
N ALA A 543 -0.44 -8.60 27.71
CA ALA A 543 -0.59 -9.78 28.56
C ALA A 543 0.73 -10.55 28.73
N GLY A 544 1.49 -10.73 27.64
CA GLY A 544 2.80 -11.36 27.70
C GLY A 544 3.83 -10.57 28.51
N ARG A 545 3.81 -9.23 28.41
CA ARG A 545 4.70 -8.35 29.19
C ARG A 545 4.36 -8.41 30.68
N LEU A 546 3.08 -8.38 31.04
CA LEU A 546 2.64 -8.55 32.43
C LEU A 546 3.14 -9.89 33.00
N GLY A 547 3.07 -10.96 32.20
CA GLY A 547 3.64 -12.27 32.56
C GLY A 547 5.13 -12.23 32.88
N ILE A 548 5.92 -11.55 32.05
CA ILE A 548 7.36 -11.34 32.27
C ILE A 548 7.61 -10.51 33.54
N GLN A 549 6.93 -9.37 33.69
CA GLN A 549 7.12 -8.42 34.79
C GLN A 549 6.78 -9.04 36.14
N GLN A 550 5.69 -9.81 36.20
CA GLN A 550 5.22 -10.49 37.41
C GLN A 550 5.87 -11.86 37.63
N LYS A 551 6.68 -12.35 36.67
CA LYS A 551 7.31 -13.67 36.67
C LYS A 551 6.29 -14.80 36.88
N LEU A 552 5.18 -14.74 36.15
CA LEU A 552 4.11 -15.73 36.28
C LEU A 552 4.60 -17.13 35.92
N SER A 553 4.16 -18.14 36.69
CA SER A 553 4.57 -19.53 36.49
C SER A 553 3.67 -20.21 35.45
N LEU A 554 4.29 -20.82 34.43
CA LEU A 554 3.59 -21.56 33.39
C LEU A 554 3.10 -22.92 33.92
N LYS A 555 1.87 -22.95 34.46
CA LYS A 555 1.23 -24.17 34.97
C LYS A 555 0.25 -24.81 33.97
N ALA A 556 -0.41 -23.98 33.17
CA ALA A 556 -1.48 -24.36 32.25
C ALA A 556 -0.93 -25.04 30.98
N VAL A 557 -0.31 -26.20 31.14
CA VAL A 557 0.32 -26.96 30.06
C VAL A 557 -0.28 -28.35 29.93
N THR A 558 -0.63 -28.75 28.71
CA THR A 558 -1.14 -30.09 28.43
C THR A 558 -0.90 -30.52 26.98
N ASP A 559 -0.48 -31.78 26.82
CA ASP A 559 -0.26 -32.40 25.50
C ASP A 559 -1.42 -33.30 25.06
N ILE A 560 -2.46 -33.45 25.92
CA ILE A 560 -3.74 -34.10 25.59
C ILE A 560 -4.84 -33.06 25.43
N ASP A 561 -5.96 -33.46 24.79
CA ASP A 561 -7.14 -32.61 24.65
C ASP A 561 -7.59 -32.12 26.05
N PRO A 562 -7.62 -30.79 26.30
CA PRO A 562 -8.02 -30.26 27.61
C PRO A 562 -9.47 -30.61 27.98
N HIS A 563 -10.31 -30.94 27.01
CA HIS A 563 -11.69 -31.38 27.25
C HIS A 563 -11.75 -32.76 27.92
N GLU A 564 -10.80 -33.64 27.62
CA GLU A 564 -10.71 -34.99 28.20
C GLU A 564 -10.25 -34.99 29.67
N LEU A 565 -9.65 -33.90 30.14
CA LEU A 565 -9.29 -33.73 31.54
C LEU A 565 -10.54 -33.63 32.42
N SER A 566 -10.48 -34.17 33.64
CA SER A 566 -11.47 -33.87 34.66
C SER A 566 -11.40 -32.41 35.12
N ASP A 567 -12.46 -31.89 35.73
CA ASP A 567 -12.48 -30.52 36.27
C ASP A 567 -11.38 -30.30 37.33
N ASP A 568 -11.12 -31.30 38.16
CA ASP A 568 -10.05 -31.26 39.17
C ASP A 568 -8.67 -31.21 38.53
N GLU A 569 -8.43 -31.99 37.47
CA GLU A 569 -7.17 -31.95 36.72
C GLU A 569 -6.95 -30.60 36.03
N ARG A 570 -7.99 -30.03 35.41
CA ARG A 570 -7.94 -28.69 34.81
C ARG A 570 -7.59 -27.64 35.87
N LYS A 571 -8.30 -27.66 37.00
CA LYS A 571 -8.07 -26.73 38.12
C LYS A 571 -6.66 -26.84 38.68
N ASN A 572 -6.16 -28.06 38.90
CA ASN A 572 -4.81 -28.30 39.41
C ASN A 572 -3.71 -27.81 38.45
N ARG A 573 -3.98 -27.82 37.14
CA ARG A 573 -3.09 -27.28 36.11
C ARG A 573 -3.31 -25.80 35.83
N SER A 574 -4.27 -25.15 36.49
CA SER A 574 -4.68 -23.76 36.19
C SER A 574 -5.17 -23.56 34.75
N ILE A 575 -5.74 -24.60 34.14
CA ILE A 575 -6.37 -24.53 32.83
C ILE A 575 -7.79 -24.02 33.00
N THR A 576 -8.10 -22.89 32.37
CA THR A 576 -9.42 -22.25 32.43
C THR A 576 -10.15 -22.39 31.10
N SER A 577 -11.49 -22.48 31.14
CA SER A 577 -12.31 -22.44 29.92
C SER A 577 -12.34 -21.02 29.37
N LEU A 578 -12.36 -20.90 28.04
CA LEU A 578 -12.59 -19.62 27.36
C LEU A 578 -14.09 -19.23 27.41
N PRO A 579 -14.42 -17.94 27.29
CA PRO A 579 -15.80 -17.49 27.22
C PRO A 579 -16.55 -18.13 26.05
N SER A 580 -17.82 -18.47 26.26
CA SER A 580 -18.68 -19.13 25.26
C SER A 580 -19.52 -18.16 24.43
N ASN A 581 -19.47 -16.86 24.75
CA ASN A 581 -20.16 -15.79 24.06
C ASN A 581 -19.46 -14.44 24.34
N LEU A 582 -19.74 -13.45 23.50
CA LEU A 582 -19.12 -12.13 23.59
C LEU A 582 -19.49 -11.39 24.89
N PHE A 583 -20.69 -11.58 25.43
CA PHE A 583 -21.09 -10.92 26.68
C PHE A 583 -20.19 -11.36 27.85
N ASP A 584 -19.94 -12.66 27.98
CA ASP A 584 -19.05 -13.20 29.01
C ASP A 584 -17.60 -12.74 28.81
N ALA A 585 -17.13 -12.68 27.56
CA ALA A 585 -15.80 -12.16 27.26
C ALA A 585 -15.64 -10.68 27.68
N LEU A 586 -16.63 -9.83 27.40
CA LEU A 586 -16.62 -8.43 27.82
C LEU A 586 -16.63 -8.28 29.35
N ASN A 587 -17.35 -9.16 30.06
CA ASN A 587 -17.34 -9.19 31.52
C ASN A 587 -15.98 -9.64 32.06
N MET A 588 -15.37 -10.66 31.45
CA MET A 588 -14.02 -11.12 31.81
C MET A 588 -12.98 -10.02 31.59
N LEU A 589 -13.06 -9.28 30.47
CA LEU A 589 -12.22 -8.10 30.22
C LEU A 589 -12.40 -7.04 31.31
N THR A 590 -13.65 -6.72 31.67
CA THR A 590 -13.94 -5.68 32.69
C THR A 590 -13.47 -6.07 34.08
N ASN A 591 -13.39 -7.37 34.39
CA ASN A 591 -12.99 -7.89 35.69
C ASN A 591 -11.50 -8.21 35.81
N ASP A 592 -10.76 -8.21 34.71
CA ASP A 592 -9.31 -8.40 34.69
C ASP A 592 -8.59 -7.07 34.94
N ASN A 593 -8.50 -6.68 36.22
CA ASN A 593 -8.00 -5.38 36.63
C ASN A 593 -6.55 -5.13 36.21
N ASP A 594 -5.68 -6.14 36.29
CA ASP A 594 -4.26 -6.00 35.95
C ASP A 594 -4.09 -5.76 34.45
N PHE A 595 -4.90 -6.43 33.63
CA PHE A 595 -4.86 -6.25 32.18
C PHE A 595 -5.53 -4.94 31.72
N ILE A 596 -6.74 -4.65 32.18
CA ILE A 596 -7.53 -3.52 31.66
C ILE A 596 -6.89 -2.16 31.98
N GLN A 597 -6.13 -2.06 33.08
CA GLN A 597 -5.43 -0.84 33.47
C GLN A 597 -4.26 -0.48 32.54
N GLU A 598 -3.75 -1.44 31.77
CA GLU A 598 -2.70 -1.21 30.78
C GLU A 598 -3.25 -0.60 29.48
N LEU A 599 -4.58 -0.66 29.28
CA LEU A 599 -5.25 -0.13 28.10
C LEU A 599 -5.74 1.31 28.35
N PRO A 600 -5.65 2.21 27.36
CA PRO A 600 -6.13 3.58 27.51
C PRO A 600 -7.62 3.61 27.85
N LYS A 601 -7.99 4.39 28.86
CA LYS A 601 -9.36 4.43 29.39
C LYS A 601 -10.39 4.80 28.31
N SER A 602 -10.09 5.82 27.50
CA SER A 602 -10.97 6.28 26.41
C SER A 602 -11.19 5.21 25.34
N LEU A 603 -10.18 4.38 25.06
CA LEU A 603 -10.28 3.25 24.15
C LEU A 603 -11.23 2.20 24.72
N ILE A 604 -11.03 1.80 25.97
CA ILE A 604 -11.86 0.79 26.64
C ILE A 604 -13.30 1.24 26.81
N ASP A 605 -13.53 2.48 27.25
CA ASP A 605 -14.89 3.04 27.38
C ASP A 605 -15.61 3.00 26.03
N THR A 606 -14.94 3.41 24.95
CA THR A 606 -15.48 3.36 23.58
C THR A 606 -15.77 1.93 23.16
N TYR A 607 -14.83 1.03 23.37
CA TYR A 607 -14.91 -0.37 22.98
C TYR A 607 -16.08 -1.10 23.65
N LEU A 608 -16.20 -0.96 24.98
CA LEU A 608 -17.25 -1.62 25.76
C LEU A 608 -18.65 -1.12 25.39
N VAL A 609 -18.80 0.20 25.17
CA VAL A 609 -20.09 0.78 24.73
C VAL A 609 -20.46 0.26 23.34
N MET A 610 -19.50 0.29 22.40
CA MET A 610 -19.70 -0.19 21.04
C MET A 610 -20.07 -1.69 20.99
N LYS A 611 -19.35 -2.56 21.70
CA LYS A 611 -19.63 -3.99 21.72
C LYS A 611 -20.93 -4.36 22.45
N LYS A 612 -21.32 -3.63 23.49
CA LYS A 612 -22.64 -3.80 24.12
C LYS A 612 -23.77 -3.41 23.16
N HIS A 613 -23.56 -2.39 22.35
CA HIS A 613 -24.52 -1.97 21.33
C HIS A 613 -24.62 -3.00 20.18
N GLU A 614 -23.49 -3.54 19.71
CA GLU A 614 -23.44 -4.66 18.75
C GLU A 614 -24.21 -5.89 19.25
N LEU A 615 -24.07 -6.26 20.52
CA LEU A 615 -24.83 -7.34 21.15
C LEU A 615 -26.34 -7.07 21.14
N LYS A 616 -26.76 -5.82 21.41
CA LYS A 616 -28.17 -5.44 21.36
C LYS A 616 -28.75 -5.53 19.94
N ILE A 617 -27.98 -5.12 18.92
CA ILE A 617 -28.43 -5.21 17.51
C ILE A 617 -28.60 -6.67 17.09
N THR A 618 -27.69 -7.53 17.55
CA THR A 618 -27.60 -8.93 17.08
C THR A 618 -28.41 -9.92 17.91
N SER A 619 -28.93 -9.53 19.08
CA SER A 619 -29.61 -10.45 20.01
C SER A 619 -30.88 -11.09 19.47
N GLU A 620 -31.54 -10.47 18.48
CA GLU A 620 -32.77 -10.99 17.87
C GLU A 620 -32.52 -11.83 16.61
N LEU A 621 -31.26 -11.94 16.17
CA LEU A 621 -30.92 -12.69 14.96
C LEU A 621 -30.84 -14.19 15.25
N SER A 622 -31.39 -14.99 14.33
CA SER A 622 -31.09 -16.43 14.30
C SER A 622 -29.60 -16.67 14.00
N GLU A 623 -29.04 -17.81 14.42
CA GLU A 623 -27.65 -18.17 14.11
C GLU A 623 -27.31 -18.09 12.62
N LYS A 624 -28.26 -18.48 11.77
CA LYS A 624 -28.12 -18.37 10.30
C LYS A 624 -28.00 -16.93 9.85
N ALA A 625 -28.92 -16.07 10.31
CA ALA A 625 -28.90 -14.64 9.96
C ALA A 625 -27.64 -13.94 10.49
N LEU A 626 -27.17 -14.35 11.67
CA LEU A 626 -25.92 -13.88 12.25
C LEU A 626 -24.72 -14.24 11.36
N CYS A 627 -24.55 -15.52 11.00
CA CYS A 627 -23.47 -15.96 10.12
C CYS A 627 -23.50 -15.21 8.77
N GLU A 628 -24.68 -15.14 8.13
CA GLU A 628 -24.84 -14.46 6.84
C GLU A 628 -24.54 -12.96 6.92
N GLN A 629 -24.87 -12.30 8.04
CA GLN A 629 -24.56 -10.89 8.23
C GLN A 629 -23.06 -10.67 8.37
N TYR A 630 -22.39 -11.42 9.25
CA TYR A 630 -20.94 -11.26 9.46
C TYR A 630 -20.12 -11.71 8.26
N ALA A 631 -20.56 -12.75 7.52
CA ALA A 631 -19.93 -13.17 6.26
C ALA A 631 -19.99 -12.12 5.15
N ARG A 632 -20.93 -11.17 5.21
CA ARG A 632 -20.97 -10.03 4.28
C ARG A 632 -20.09 -8.87 4.73
N ILE A 633 -19.91 -8.70 6.05
CA ILE A 633 -19.14 -7.59 6.62
C ILE A 633 -17.64 -7.90 6.56
N TYR A 634 -17.24 -9.14 6.86
CA TYR A 634 -15.85 -9.57 6.99
C TYR A 634 -15.50 -10.62 5.95
#